data_AF-A0A538NU80-F1
#
_entry.id   AF-A0A538NU80-F1
#
_cell.length_a   1.000
_cell.length_b   1.000
_cell.length_c   1.000
_cell.angle_alpha   90.00
_cell.angle_beta   90.00
_cell.angle_gamma   90.00
#
_symmetry.space_group_name_H-M   'P 1'
#
loop_
_entity.id
_entity.type
_entity.pdbx_description
1 polymer ?
#
loop_
_entity_poly.entity_id
_entity_poly.type
_entity_poly.pdbx_seq_one_letter_code
_entity_poly.pdbx_strand_id
1 'polypeptide(L)'
;MADAPEQPAKTPSWKWRVVLLVAVALIAIVSLFFVARFTRDDPVTYADAEEHFKYGSTGGERESGIPYWIWKVLPKMFPEYLPGKTYTPGTEYASLGFLYEPGKDLPIGVSRRNTQGLDRVFLNCAICHTGSVRETP
;
A
#
# COMPACT_ATOMS: atom_id res chain seq x y z
N MET A 1 -42.37 60.06 9.88
CA MET A 1 -41.60 58.93 9.35
C MET A 1 -41.41 57.98 10.51
N ALA A 2 -42.19 56.89 10.54
CA ALA A 2 -42.16 55.95 11.67
C ALA A 2 -41.06 54.92 11.41
N ASP A 3 -40.03 54.91 12.26
CA ASP A 3 -39.02 53.87 12.26
C ASP A 3 -39.66 52.52 12.56
N ALA A 4 -39.41 51.54 11.69
CA ALA A 4 -39.89 50.18 11.89
C ALA A 4 -39.17 49.54 13.10
N PRO A 5 -39.87 48.74 13.93
CA PRO A 5 -39.23 48.09 15.06
C PRO A 5 -38.23 47.04 14.56
N GLU A 6 -36.98 47.21 14.98
CA GLU A 6 -35.89 46.28 14.71
C GLU A 6 -36.19 44.93 15.37
N GLN A 7 -36.40 43.88 14.56
CA GLN A 7 -36.71 42.55 15.11
C GLN A 7 -35.48 41.93 15.76
N PRO A 8 -35.58 41.37 16.98
CA PRO A 8 -34.44 40.75 17.64
C PRO A 8 -33.99 39.51 16.86
N ALA A 9 -32.72 39.47 16.49
CA ALA A 9 -32.12 38.33 15.79
C ALA A 9 -32.33 37.04 16.62
N LYS A 10 -33.06 36.06 16.07
CA LYS A 10 -33.26 34.76 16.71
C LYS A 10 -31.91 34.07 16.89
N THR A 11 -31.41 34.02 18.12
CA THR A 11 -30.21 33.24 18.44
C THR A 11 -30.46 31.76 18.13
N PRO A 12 -29.56 31.07 17.41
CA PRO A 12 -29.75 29.69 17.04
C PRO A 12 -29.94 28.85 18.31
N SER A 13 -31.00 28.03 18.32
CA SER A 13 -31.31 27.19 19.46
C SER A 13 -30.12 26.28 19.78
N TRP A 14 -29.91 25.98 21.06
CA TRP A 14 -28.81 25.12 21.55
C TRP A 14 -28.62 23.84 20.72
N LYS A 15 -29.72 23.26 20.21
CA LYS A 15 -29.73 22.10 19.32
C LYS A 15 -28.93 22.33 18.03
N TRP A 16 -29.04 23.48 17.39
CA TRP A 16 -28.27 23.83 16.18
C TRP A 16 -26.78 23.97 16.46
N ARG A 17 -26.41 24.50 17.64
CA ARG A 17 -25.00 24.57 18.07
C ARG A 17 -24.42 23.18 18.28
N VAL A 18 -25.17 22.27 18.92
CA VAL A 18 -24.76 20.87 19.09
C VAL A 18 -24.60 20.16 17.74
N VAL A 19 -25.55 20.33 16.82
CA VAL A 19 -25.46 19.75 15.46
C VAL A 19 -24.23 20.26 14.72
N LEU A 20 -23.96 21.57 14.78
CA LEU A 20 -22.77 22.16 14.17
C LEU A 20 -21.48 21.60 14.78
N LEU A 21 -21.40 21.47 16.11
CA LEU A 21 -20.23 20.91 16.78
C LEU A 21 -19.99 19.45 16.39
N VAL A 22 -21.04 18.64 16.31
CA VAL A 22 -20.94 17.25 15.86
C VAL A 22 -20.47 17.18 14.41
N ALA A 23 -21.03 18.01 13.53
CA ALA A 23 -20.63 18.05 12.12
C ALA A 23 -19.14 18.44 11.97
N VAL A 24 -18.68 19.47 12.69
CA VAL A 24 -17.26 19.88 12.70
C VAL A 24 -16.36 18.77 13.24
N ALA A 25 -16.76 18.10 14.32
CA ALA A 25 -16.01 16.97 14.87
C ALA A 25 -15.89 15.81 13.86
N LEU A 26 -16.99 15.46 13.17
CA LEU A 26 -16.97 14.43 12.12
C LEU A 26 -16.05 14.81 10.97
N ILE A 27 -16.11 16.06 10.50
CA ILE A 27 -15.22 16.56 9.45
C ILE A 27 -13.76 16.47 9.91
N ALA A 28 -13.46 16.92 11.12
CA ALA A 28 -12.10 16.85 11.66
C ALA A 28 -11.57 15.41 11.74
N ILE A 29 -12.39 14.46 12.19
CA ILE A 29 -12.04 13.02 12.24
C ILE A 29 -11.76 12.48 10.83
N VAL A 30 -12.65 12.77 9.88
CA VAL A 30 -12.51 12.32 8.49
C VAL A 30 -11.27 12.92 7.84
N SER A 31 -11.00 14.22 8.07
CA SER A 31 -9.79 14.89 7.60
C SER A 31 -8.54 14.27 8.20
N LEU A 32 -8.50 14.02 9.51
CA LEU A 32 -7.37 13.36 10.18
C LEU A 32 -7.14 11.96 9.63
N PHE A 33 -8.21 11.18 9.40
CA PHE A 33 -8.12 9.87 8.77
C PHE A 33 -7.50 9.96 7.38
N PHE A 34 -7.97 10.88 6.54
CA PHE A 34 -7.43 11.03 5.19
C PHE A 34 -5.98 11.51 5.18
N VAL A 35 -5.61 12.44 6.08
CA VAL A 35 -4.21 12.85 6.25
C VAL A 35 -3.37 11.63 6.61
N ALA A 36 -3.70 10.92 7.68
CA ALA A 36 -2.95 9.74 8.10
C ALA A 36 -2.85 8.66 7.00
N ARG A 37 -3.93 8.48 6.22
CA ARG A 37 -4.00 7.48 5.15
C ARG A 37 -3.20 7.88 3.92
N PHE A 38 -3.18 9.16 3.54
CA PHE A 38 -2.52 9.64 2.31
C PHE A 38 -1.11 10.18 2.55
N THR A 39 -0.68 10.40 3.79
CA THR A 39 0.72 10.74 4.11
C THR A 39 1.55 9.54 4.56
N ARG A 40 0.94 8.36 4.72
CA ARG A 40 1.65 7.13 5.11
C ARG A 40 2.72 6.76 4.08
N ASP A 41 3.93 6.49 4.58
CA ASP A 41 5.09 6.09 3.80
C ASP A 41 5.96 5.11 4.61
N ASP A 42 5.49 3.87 4.75
CA ASP A 42 6.01 2.90 5.72
C ASP A 42 6.53 1.62 5.02
N PRO A 43 7.85 1.34 5.04
CA PRO A 43 8.41 0.13 4.44
C PRO A 43 8.25 -1.09 5.35
N VAL A 44 8.13 -2.28 4.76
CA VAL A 44 8.40 -3.51 5.50
C VAL A 44 9.91 -3.57 5.79
N THR A 45 10.26 -3.75 7.06
CA THR A 45 11.65 -3.84 7.53
C THR A 45 11.87 -5.15 8.25
N TYR A 46 13.14 -5.57 8.31
CA TYR A 46 13.57 -6.85 8.86
C TYR A 46 14.80 -6.59 9.73
N ALA A 47 14.84 -7.22 10.90
CA ALA A 47 15.96 -7.05 11.83
C ALA A 47 17.21 -7.83 11.41
N ASP A 48 17.00 -8.99 10.79
CA ASP A 48 18.08 -9.78 10.22
C ASP A 48 18.58 -9.14 8.91
N ALA A 49 19.90 -9.06 8.75
CA ALA A 49 20.52 -8.36 7.63
C ALA A 49 20.35 -9.11 6.30
N GLU A 50 20.38 -10.44 6.32
CA GLU A 50 20.19 -11.26 5.13
C GLU A 50 18.74 -11.14 4.63
N GLU A 51 17.79 -11.25 5.55
CA GLU A 51 16.37 -11.05 5.29
C GLU A 51 16.09 -9.63 4.76
N HIS A 52 16.69 -8.61 5.39
CA HIS A 52 16.54 -7.23 4.95
C HIS A 52 17.14 -7.00 3.55
N PHE A 53 18.26 -7.64 3.24
CA PHE A 53 18.83 -7.60 1.90
C PHE A 53 17.88 -8.24 0.87
N LYS A 54 17.32 -9.41 1.18
CA LYS A 54 16.41 -10.16 0.27
C LYS A 54 15.10 -9.42 0.01
N TYR A 55 14.49 -8.80 1.03
CA TYR A 55 13.10 -8.32 0.98
C TYR A 55 12.89 -6.86 1.39
N GLY A 56 13.94 -6.16 1.85
CA GLY A 56 13.86 -4.79 2.33
C GLY A 56 13.58 -3.78 1.22
N SER A 57 12.82 -2.74 1.57
CA SER A 57 12.50 -1.60 0.70
C SER A 57 13.73 -0.74 0.42
N THR A 58 14.02 -0.48 -0.85
CA THR A 58 15.00 0.53 -1.30
C THR A 58 14.36 1.85 -1.68
N GLY A 59 13.01 1.91 -1.66
CA GLY A 59 12.24 3.12 -1.92
C GLY A 59 11.68 3.24 -3.33
N GLY A 60 12.04 2.34 -4.26
CA GLY A 60 11.48 2.32 -5.62
C GLY A 60 9.96 2.11 -5.66
N GLU A 61 9.37 1.54 -4.61
CA GLU A 61 7.93 1.36 -4.47
C GLU A 61 7.15 2.69 -4.49
N ARG A 62 7.79 3.80 -4.13
CA ARG A 62 7.17 5.13 -4.14
C ARG A 62 6.85 5.61 -5.55
N GLU A 63 7.84 5.54 -6.43
CA GLU A 63 7.77 6.12 -7.78
C GLU A 63 7.33 5.10 -8.84
N SER A 64 7.76 3.84 -8.69
CA SER A 64 7.59 2.80 -9.71
C SER A 64 6.92 1.54 -9.19
N GLY A 65 6.47 1.56 -7.93
CA GLY A 65 5.84 0.41 -7.29
C GLY A 65 4.51 0.02 -7.91
N ILE A 66 4.31 -1.29 -8.08
CA ILE A 66 3.05 -1.88 -8.54
C ILE A 66 2.20 -2.20 -7.30
N PRO A 67 0.89 -1.93 -7.28
CA PRO A 67 0.03 -2.36 -6.18
C PRO A 67 0.17 -3.87 -5.92
N TYR A 68 0.38 -4.25 -4.66
CA TYR A 68 0.65 -5.63 -4.25
C TYR A 68 -0.39 -6.63 -4.81
N TRP A 69 -1.67 -6.29 -4.78
CA TRP A 69 -2.71 -7.17 -5.30
C TRP A 69 -2.70 -7.31 -6.82
N ILE A 70 -2.28 -6.27 -7.56
CA ILE A 70 -2.10 -6.38 -9.01
C ILE A 70 -0.96 -7.34 -9.30
N TRP A 71 0.16 -7.21 -8.58
CA TRP A 71 1.28 -8.16 -8.68
C TRP A 71 0.82 -9.61 -8.42
N LYS A 72 0.10 -9.88 -7.33
CA LYS A 72 -0.34 -11.26 -7.03
C LYS A 72 -1.35 -11.82 -8.05
N VAL A 73 -2.25 -10.99 -8.57
CA VAL A 73 -3.36 -11.47 -9.42
C VAL A 73 -2.97 -11.61 -10.90
N LEU A 74 -1.97 -10.87 -11.38
CA LEU A 74 -1.62 -10.82 -12.80
C LEU A 74 -1.27 -12.21 -13.38
N PRO A 75 -0.43 -13.04 -12.73
CA PRO A 75 -0.10 -14.38 -13.23
C PRO A 75 -1.31 -15.34 -13.23
N LYS A 76 -2.28 -15.11 -12.34
CA LYS A 76 -3.52 -15.89 -12.27
C LYS A 76 -4.51 -15.52 -13.37
N MET A 77 -4.60 -14.23 -13.72
CA MET A 77 -5.52 -13.73 -14.74
C MET A 77 -5.04 -14.01 -16.15
N PHE A 78 -3.72 -14.01 -16.36
CA PHE A 78 -3.11 -14.21 -17.68
C PHE A 78 -2.03 -15.30 -17.68
N PRO A 79 -2.34 -16.53 -17.26
CA PRO A 79 -1.38 -17.63 -17.23
C PRO A 79 -0.82 -17.95 -18.62
N GLU A 80 -1.56 -17.67 -19.69
CA GLU A 80 -1.17 -17.92 -21.09
C GLU A 80 0.09 -17.17 -21.53
N TYR A 81 0.48 -16.09 -20.84
CA TYR A 81 1.72 -15.37 -21.09
C TYR A 81 2.90 -15.85 -20.25
N LEU A 82 2.67 -16.75 -19.29
CA LEU A 82 3.75 -17.34 -18.49
C LEU A 82 4.40 -18.50 -19.25
N PRO A 83 5.72 -18.71 -19.08
CA PRO A 83 6.37 -19.95 -19.50
C PRO A 83 5.66 -21.16 -18.89
N GLY A 84 5.37 -22.17 -19.71
CA GLY A 84 4.58 -23.33 -19.30
C GLY A 84 3.07 -23.10 -19.23
N LYS A 85 2.58 -21.87 -19.42
CA LYS A 85 1.16 -21.49 -19.46
C LYS A 85 0.36 -21.94 -18.23
N THR A 86 0.99 -21.93 -17.07
CA THR A 86 0.42 -22.42 -15.81
C THR A 86 0.59 -21.39 -14.70
N TYR A 87 -0.39 -21.35 -13.80
CA TYR A 87 -0.35 -20.55 -12.58
C TYR A 87 -0.11 -21.46 -11.38
N THR A 88 0.91 -21.16 -10.58
CA THR A 88 1.21 -21.86 -9.34
C THR A 88 1.09 -20.88 -8.16
N PRO A 89 0.08 -21.04 -7.27
CA PRO A 89 -0.05 -20.20 -6.09
C PRO A 89 1.21 -20.25 -5.21
N GLY A 90 1.68 -19.09 -4.74
CA GLY A 90 2.87 -18.98 -3.89
C GLY A 90 4.20 -18.89 -4.65
N THR A 91 4.23 -19.23 -5.93
CA THR A 91 5.42 -19.13 -6.80
C THR A 91 5.05 -18.55 -8.16
N GLU A 92 4.20 -17.52 -8.14
CA GLU A 92 3.47 -17.04 -9.31
C GLU A 92 4.39 -16.56 -10.44
N TYR A 93 5.58 -16.06 -10.09
CA TYR A 93 6.58 -15.53 -11.02
C TYR A 93 7.80 -16.43 -11.20
N ALA A 94 7.83 -17.62 -10.61
CA ALA A 94 9.01 -18.51 -10.65
C ALA A 94 9.37 -18.93 -12.08
N SER A 95 8.37 -19.09 -12.96
CA SER A 95 8.58 -19.40 -14.38
C SER A 95 9.30 -18.27 -15.15
N LEU A 96 9.31 -17.04 -14.63
CA LEU A 96 10.08 -15.91 -15.17
C LEU A 96 11.48 -15.77 -14.55
N GLY A 97 11.90 -16.74 -13.72
CA GLY A 97 13.23 -16.75 -13.09
C GLY A 97 13.29 -16.11 -11.70
N PHE A 98 12.15 -15.72 -11.12
CA PHE A 98 12.12 -15.25 -9.73
C PHE A 98 12.42 -16.40 -8.75
N LEU A 99 13.20 -16.12 -7.72
CA LEU A 99 13.56 -17.07 -6.67
C LEU A 99 12.63 -16.90 -5.46
N TYR A 100 12.12 -18.00 -4.93
CA TYR A 100 11.21 -18.02 -3.79
C TYR A 100 11.79 -18.83 -2.64
N GLU A 101 11.58 -18.38 -1.41
CA GLU A 101 11.89 -19.15 -0.20
C GLU A 101 10.60 -19.71 0.42
N PRO A 102 10.65 -20.89 1.07
CA PRO A 102 9.50 -21.45 1.75
C PRO A 102 8.89 -20.48 2.77
N GLY A 103 7.58 -20.29 2.69
CA GLY A 103 6.84 -19.42 3.63
C GLY A 103 6.92 -17.92 3.33
N LYS A 104 7.62 -17.50 2.27
CA LYS A 104 7.64 -16.11 1.81
C LYS A 104 6.55 -15.85 0.78
N ASP A 105 5.89 -14.71 0.91
CA ASP A 105 4.79 -14.32 0.02
C ASP A 105 5.28 -13.64 -1.27
N LEU A 106 6.44 -12.98 -1.21
CA LEU A 106 7.11 -12.32 -2.33
C LEU A 106 8.42 -13.06 -2.65
N PRO A 107 8.87 -13.05 -3.92
CA PRO A 107 10.15 -13.61 -4.28
C PRO A 107 11.30 -12.76 -3.72
N ILE A 108 12.48 -13.38 -3.57
CA ILE A 108 13.73 -12.67 -3.29
C ILE A 108 13.91 -11.58 -4.34
N GLY A 109 14.30 -10.39 -3.89
CA GLY A 109 14.45 -9.27 -4.80
C GLY A 109 13.22 -8.37 -4.88
N VAL A 110 12.12 -8.70 -4.21
CA VAL A 110 10.88 -7.91 -4.23
C VAL A 110 10.54 -7.43 -2.83
N SER A 111 10.45 -6.11 -2.72
CA SER A 111 10.16 -5.39 -1.48
C SER A 111 8.73 -4.89 -1.44
N ARG A 112 8.23 -4.57 -0.24
CA ARG A 112 6.88 -4.03 -0.02
C ARG A 112 6.96 -2.79 0.86
N ARG A 113 6.20 -1.77 0.45
CA ARG A 113 6.03 -0.52 1.20
C ARG A 113 4.59 -0.04 1.08
N ASN A 114 4.07 0.49 2.17
CA ASN A 114 2.80 1.19 2.15
C ASN A 114 3.03 2.67 1.81
N THR A 115 2.63 3.08 0.61
CA THR A 115 2.76 4.45 0.12
C THR A 115 1.38 5.02 -0.16
N GLN A 116 1.05 6.14 0.51
CA GLN A 116 -0.26 6.77 0.42
C GLN A 116 -1.39 5.76 0.68
N GLY A 117 -1.14 4.85 1.64
CA GLY A 117 -2.05 3.83 2.11
C GLY A 117 -2.28 2.63 1.17
N LEU A 118 -1.61 2.57 0.03
CA LEU A 118 -1.57 1.38 -0.81
C LEU A 118 -0.28 0.62 -0.57
N ASP A 119 -0.38 -0.69 -0.41
CA ASP A 119 0.78 -1.55 -0.46
C ASP A 119 1.25 -1.67 -1.90
N ARG A 120 2.49 -1.24 -2.14
CA ARG A 120 3.17 -1.32 -3.42
C ARG A 120 4.37 -2.23 -3.27
N VAL A 121 4.68 -2.95 -4.33
CA VAL A 121 5.86 -3.79 -4.44
C VAL A 121 6.77 -3.30 -5.54
N PHE A 122 8.07 -3.46 -5.35
CA PHE A 122 9.07 -3.13 -6.36
C PHE A 122 10.34 -3.94 -6.18
N LEU A 123 11.15 -3.98 -7.23
CA LEU A 123 12.42 -4.68 -7.24
C LEU A 123 13.43 -3.96 -6.34
N ASN A 124 14.14 -4.71 -5.50
CA ASN A 124 15.27 -4.23 -4.71
C ASN A 124 16.59 -4.82 -5.25
N CYS A 125 17.70 -4.62 -4.55
CA CYS A 125 19.02 -5.05 -4.98
C CYS A 125 19.15 -6.58 -5.15
N ALA A 126 18.44 -7.37 -4.32
CA ALA A 126 18.58 -8.82 -4.30
C ALA A 126 18.06 -9.49 -5.58
N ILE A 127 17.28 -8.80 -6.42
CA ILE A 127 16.82 -9.33 -7.71
C ILE A 127 17.98 -9.66 -8.66
N CYS A 128 19.08 -8.89 -8.59
CA CYS A 128 20.26 -9.07 -9.41
C CYS A 128 21.45 -9.63 -8.62
N HIS A 129 21.47 -9.43 -7.30
CA HIS A 129 22.58 -9.81 -6.43
C HIS A 129 22.34 -11.09 -5.62
N THR A 130 21.30 -11.84 -5.95
CA THR A 130 21.06 -13.21 -5.44
C THR A 130 20.87 -14.14 -6.62
N GLY A 131 21.31 -15.38 -6.48
CA GLY A 131 21.19 -16.40 -7.51
C GLY A 131 21.13 -17.80 -6.93
N SER A 132 20.85 -18.77 -7.78
CA SER A 132 20.99 -20.19 -7.47
C SER A 132 22.07 -20.81 -8.37
N VAL A 133 22.74 -21.82 -7.85
CA VAL A 133 23.72 -22.61 -8.59
C VAL A 133 23.24 -24.06 -8.62
N ARG A 134 23.53 -24.77 -9.71
CA ARG A 134 23.33 -26.21 -9.78
C ARG A 134 24.57 -26.89 -9.19
N GLU A 135 24.37 -27.81 -8.26
CA GLU A 135 25.49 -28.58 -7.67
C GLU A 135 26.08 -29.59 -8.66
N THR A 136 25.28 -30.05 -9.62
CA THR A 136 25.69 -30.97 -10.68
C THR A 136 25.27 -30.44 -12.06
N PRO A 137 26.03 -30.70 -13.14
CA PRO A 137 25.75 -30.22 -14.48
C PRO A 137 24.35 -30.54 -15.02
#